data_AF-A0A2X2UR64-F1
#
_entry.id   AF-A0A2X2UR64-F1
#
_cell.length_a   1.000
_cell.length_b   1.000
_cell.length_c   1.000
_cell.angle_alpha   90.00
_cell.angle_beta   90.00
_cell.angle_gamma   90.00
#
_symmetry.space_group_name_H-M   'P 1'
#
loop_
_entity.id
_entity.type
_entity.pdbx_description
1 polymer ?
#
loop_
_entity_poly.entity_id
_entity_poly.type
_entity_poly.pdbx_seq_one_letter_code
_entity_poly.pdbx_strand_id
1 'polypeptide(L)'
;MNRALGMFEAQSKLWRLASLAQSSGAPVSKWATREARDGQIHVWFHCVGIRVSDQLERLLWRSVPHIIVTSATLRSLNSFSRLQEMSGLKEKAGDRFVALDSPLIMWSRVKLLFRRCAMNR
;
A
#
# COMPACT_ATOMS: atom_id res chain seq x y z
N MET A 1 26.64 1.28 9.66
CA MET A 1 25.42 0.81 10.36
C MET A 1 25.48 -0.70 10.50
N ASN A 2 25.48 -1.23 11.73
CA ASN A 2 25.72 -2.65 12.04
C ASN A 2 24.55 -3.55 11.58
N ARG A 3 24.84 -4.63 10.84
CA ARG A 3 23.86 -5.64 10.41
C ARG A 3 23.00 -6.19 11.56
N ALA A 4 23.60 -6.33 12.75
CA ALA A 4 22.92 -6.80 13.95
C ALA A 4 21.78 -5.87 14.41
N LEU A 5 21.95 -4.55 14.30
CA LEU A 5 20.90 -3.58 14.67
C LEU A 5 19.71 -3.67 13.70
N GLY A 6 19.98 -3.78 12.41
CA GLY A 6 18.92 -3.95 11.40
C GLY A 6 18.11 -5.22 11.61
N MET A 7 18.78 -6.33 11.95
CA MET A 7 18.12 -7.60 12.28
C MET A 7 17.19 -7.46 13.50
N PHE A 8 17.68 -6.80 14.56
CA PHE A 8 16.90 -6.60 15.79
C PHE A 8 15.69 -5.68 15.59
N GLU A 9 15.85 -4.59 14.83
CA GLU A 9 14.73 -3.74 14.47
C GLU A 9 13.67 -4.49 13.65
N ALA A 10 14.09 -5.31 12.70
CA ALA A 10 13.15 -6.11 11.90
C ALA A 10 12.38 -7.12 12.75
N GLN A 11 13.08 -7.84 13.65
CA GLN A 11 12.45 -8.78 14.56
C GLN A 11 11.48 -8.11 15.53
N SER A 12 11.87 -6.97 16.13
CA SER A 12 11.00 -6.24 17.04
C SER A 12 9.74 -5.70 16.35
N LYS A 13 9.85 -5.19 15.12
CA LYS A 13 8.71 -4.76 14.30
C LYS A 13 7.79 -5.94 13.95
N LEU A 14 8.35 -7.09 13.60
CA LEU A 14 7.60 -8.31 13.30
C LEU A 14 6.79 -8.76 14.51
N TRP A 15 7.43 -8.93 15.67
CA TRP A 15 6.75 -9.40 16.87
C TRP A 15 5.72 -8.40 17.40
N ARG A 16 6.00 -7.10 17.27
CA ARG A 16 5.04 -6.04 17.58
C ARG A 16 3.80 -6.10 16.69
N LEU A 17 3.94 -6.39 15.40
CA LEU A 17 2.79 -6.57 14.51
C LEU A 17 2.09 -7.91 14.74
N ALA A 18 2.85 -8.96 15.09
CA ALA A 18 2.32 -10.29 15.37
C ALA A 18 1.42 -10.30 16.63
N SER A 19 1.68 -9.45 17.61
CA SER A 19 0.83 -9.33 18.81
C SER A 19 -0.49 -8.60 18.55
N LEU A 20 -0.58 -7.81 17.47
CA LEU A 20 -1.80 -7.08 17.11
C LEU A 20 -2.73 -8.00 16.33
N ALA A 21 -3.99 -8.09 16.77
CA ALA A 21 -5.05 -8.78 16.02
C ALA A 21 -5.47 -7.96 14.78
N GLN A 22 -5.55 -6.65 14.95
CA GLN A 22 -5.92 -5.70 13.90
C GLN A 22 -4.96 -4.50 13.91
N SER A 23 -4.75 -3.94 12.73
CA SER A 23 -4.03 -2.69 12.51
C SER A 23 -4.90 -1.80 11.63
N SER A 24 -5.16 -0.58 12.05
CA SER A 24 -5.86 0.41 11.22
C SER A 24 -7.25 -0.05 10.76
N GLY A 25 -7.98 -0.75 11.64
CA GLY A 25 -9.31 -1.29 11.37
C GLY A 25 -9.35 -2.51 10.43
N ALA A 26 -8.21 -3.07 10.05
CA ALA A 26 -8.12 -4.31 9.26
C ALA A 26 -7.32 -5.40 9.97
N PRO A 27 -7.57 -6.68 9.66
CA PRO A 27 -6.75 -7.78 10.18
C PRO A 27 -5.30 -7.68 9.71
N VAL A 28 -4.39 -8.19 10.53
CA VAL A 28 -2.98 -8.36 10.16
C VAL A 28 -2.80 -9.74 9.54
N SER A 29 -2.30 -9.80 8.30
CA SER A 29 -1.97 -11.05 7.62
C SER A 29 -0.70 -11.64 8.21
N LYS A 30 -0.75 -12.92 8.60
CA LYS A 30 0.36 -13.64 9.24
C LYS A 30 0.54 -14.99 8.57
N TRP A 31 1.74 -15.27 8.07
CA TRP A 31 2.06 -16.58 7.50
C TRP A 31 3.54 -16.92 7.72
N ALA A 32 3.89 -18.19 7.52
CA ALA A 32 5.25 -18.66 7.58
C ALA A 32 5.64 -19.38 6.29
N THR A 33 6.86 -19.17 5.83
CA THR A 33 7.43 -19.79 4.63
C THR A 33 8.63 -20.61 5.05
N ARG A 34 8.75 -21.84 4.54
CA ARG A 34 9.90 -22.70 4.76
C ARG A 34 10.67 -22.84 3.45
N GLU A 35 11.93 -22.45 3.45
CA GLU A 35 12.85 -22.60 2.31
C GLU A 35 14.06 -23.42 2.72
N ALA A 36 14.44 -24.39 1.88
CA ALA A 36 15.72 -25.08 2.03
C ALA A 36 16.76 -24.34 1.19
N ARG A 37 17.78 -23.77 1.83
CA ARG A 37 18.94 -23.13 1.15
C ARG A 37 20.22 -23.76 1.71
N ASP A 38 21.15 -24.10 0.83
CA ASP A 38 22.43 -24.72 1.18
C ASP A 38 22.32 -25.93 2.15
N GLY A 39 21.31 -26.77 1.95
CA GLY A 39 21.05 -27.94 2.80
C GLY A 39 20.50 -27.62 4.21
N GLN A 40 20.34 -26.33 4.54
CA GLN A 40 19.74 -25.87 5.79
C GLN A 40 18.28 -25.44 5.59
N ILE A 41 17.46 -25.74 6.59
CA ILE A 41 16.05 -25.35 6.60
C ILE A 41 15.94 -23.96 7.23
N HIS A 42 15.50 -22.98 6.44
CA HIS A 42 15.19 -21.64 6.92
C HIS A 42 13.67 -21.45 7.01
N VAL A 43 13.20 -20.97 8.16
CA VAL A 43 11.80 -20.61 8.38
C VAL A 43 11.68 -19.10 8.48
N TRP A 44 10.83 -18.52 7.63
CA TRP A 44 10.54 -17.10 7.58
C TRP A 44 9.14 -16.86 8.10
N PHE A 45 9.00 -15.92 9.02
CA PHE A 45 7.70 -15.41 9.45
C PHE A 45 7.41 -14.09 8.76
N HIS A 46 6.18 -13.93 8.31
CA HIS A 46 5.72 -12.73 7.62
C HIS A 46 4.50 -12.19 8.34
N CYS A 47 4.52 -10.90 8.64
CA CYS A 47 3.42 -10.18 9.27
C CYS A 47 3.20 -8.87 8.52
N VAL A 48 2.02 -8.67 7.94
CA VAL A 48 1.72 -7.50 7.10
C VAL A 48 0.37 -6.92 7.50
N GLY A 49 0.38 -5.64 7.90
CA GLY A 49 -0.85 -4.86 8.09
C GLY A 49 -1.45 -4.50 6.73
N ILE A 50 -2.70 -4.88 6.49
CA ILE A 50 -3.36 -4.65 5.20
C ILE A 50 -3.76 -3.16 5.04
N ARG A 51 -4.08 -2.49 6.15
CA ARG A 51 -4.38 -1.06 6.19
C ARG A 51 -3.33 -0.31 6.99
N VAL A 52 -3.04 0.91 6.50
CA VAL A 52 -2.00 1.80 7.03
C VAL A 52 -2.50 3.22 7.30
N SER A 53 -3.82 3.46 7.25
CA SER A 53 -4.41 4.80 7.38
C SER A 53 -4.04 5.47 8.70
N ASP A 54 -4.11 4.76 9.82
CA ASP A 54 -3.80 5.31 11.15
C ASP A 54 -2.33 5.71 11.28
N GLN A 55 -1.45 4.98 10.58
CA GLN A 55 -0.02 5.26 10.59
C GLN A 55 0.30 6.51 9.76
N LEU A 56 -0.35 6.68 8.60
CA LEU A 56 -0.25 7.93 7.85
C LEU A 56 -0.83 9.11 8.63
N GLU A 57 -1.95 8.90 9.34
CA GLU A 57 -2.56 9.93 10.15
C GLU A 57 -1.63 10.43 11.26
N ARG A 58 -1.00 9.51 12.00
CA ARG A 58 -0.06 9.87 13.07
C ARG A 58 1.22 10.53 12.56
N LEU A 59 1.75 10.08 11.42
CA LEU A 59 3.06 10.52 10.93
C LEU A 59 2.98 11.76 10.04
N LEU A 60 1.91 11.91 9.26
CA LEU A 60 1.79 12.95 8.23
C LEU A 60 0.59 13.87 8.49
N TRP A 61 -0.64 13.34 8.51
CA TRP A 61 -1.85 14.18 8.51
C TRP A 61 -1.99 15.01 9.80
N ARG A 62 -1.57 14.47 10.95
CA ARG A 62 -1.60 15.18 12.24
C ARG A 62 -0.36 16.04 12.46
N SER A 63 0.78 15.70 11.85
CA SER A 63 2.05 16.37 12.10
C SER A 63 2.23 17.63 11.24
N VAL A 64 1.65 17.66 10.05
CA VAL A 64 1.77 18.77 9.09
C VAL A 64 0.40 19.42 8.86
N PRO A 65 0.27 20.75 8.97
CA PRO A 65 -1.01 21.43 8.87
C PRO A 65 -1.66 21.37 7.48
N HIS A 66 -0.87 21.40 6.41
CA HIS A 66 -1.36 21.31 5.03
C HIS A 66 -0.41 20.45 4.19
N ILE A 67 -0.94 19.39 3.57
CA ILE A 67 -0.18 18.48 2.71
C ILE A 67 -0.82 18.45 1.33
N ILE A 68 0.00 18.49 0.28
CA ILE A 68 -0.43 18.34 -1.11
C ILE A 68 0.01 16.97 -1.62
N VAL A 69 -0.95 16.12 -1.95
CA VAL A 69 -0.70 14.83 -2.61
C VAL A 69 -1.05 14.98 -4.08
N THR A 70 -0.05 14.87 -4.97
CA THR A 70 -0.24 14.98 -6.41
C THR A 70 0.37 13.79 -7.13
N SER A 71 -0.40 13.21 -8.05
CA SER A 71 0.06 12.17 -8.98
C SER A 71 -0.91 12.05 -10.14
N ALA A 72 -0.40 11.62 -11.29
CA ALA A 72 -1.18 11.45 -12.52
C ALA A 72 -2.25 10.34 -12.41
N THR A 73 -2.13 9.42 -11.44
CA THR A 73 -2.95 8.19 -11.37
C THR A 73 -3.55 7.94 -9.98
N LEU A 74 -3.95 8.99 -9.27
CA LEU A 74 -4.55 8.87 -7.94
C LEU A 74 -5.99 8.32 -7.94
N ARG A 75 -6.68 8.33 -9.08
CA ARG A 75 -8.05 7.85 -9.21
C ARG A 75 -8.08 6.36 -9.56
N SER A 76 -9.02 5.65 -8.96
CA SER A 76 -9.41 4.30 -9.35
C SER A 76 -10.87 4.31 -9.77
N LEU A 77 -11.19 3.75 -10.94
CA LEU A 77 -12.55 3.76 -11.49
C LEU A 77 -13.17 5.16 -11.50
N ASN A 78 -12.41 6.15 -11.97
CA ASN A 78 -12.80 7.57 -12.02
C ASN A 78 -13.14 8.22 -10.66
N SER A 79 -12.87 7.53 -9.53
CA SER A 79 -13.16 7.99 -8.18
C SER A 79 -11.91 8.01 -7.30
N PHE A 80 -11.92 8.84 -6.27
CA PHE A 80 -10.89 8.89 -5.22
C PHE A 80 -11.20 7.98 -4.02
N SER A 81 -12.32 7.26 -4.03
CA SER A 81 -12.76 6.42 -2.90
C SER A 81 -11.68 5.43 -2.41
N ARG A 82 -10.98 4.77 -3.34
CA ARG A 82 -9.91 3.83 -2.98
C ARG A 82 -8.71 4.52 -2.31
N LEU A 83 -8.36 5.72 -2.76
CA LEU A 83 -7.29 6.49 -2.13
C LEU A 83 -7.72 6.94 -0.73
N GLN A 84 -8.95 7.43 -0.58
CA GLN A 84 -9.52 7.85 0.70
C GLN A 84 -9.50 6.70 1.72
N GLU A 85 -9.95 5.51 1.32
CA GLU A 85 -10.00 4.35 2.20
C GLU A 85 -8.61 3.89 2.68
N MET A 86 -7.63 3.89 1.78
CA MET A 86 -6.27 3.41 2.06
C MET A 86 -5.43 4.44 2.83
N SER A 87 -5.58 5.72 2.52
CA SER A 87 -4.80 6.81 3.12
C SER A 87 -5.40 7.37 4.41
N GLY A 88 -6.70 7.16 4.63
CA GLY A 88 -7.44 7.75 5.74
C GLY A 88 -7.92 9.18 5.50
N LEU A 89 -7.64 9.77 4.33
CA LEU A 89 -8.10 11.11 3.97
C LEU A 89 -9.63 11.12 3.82
N LYS A 90 -10.27 12.18 4.31
CA LYS A 90 -11.74 12.30 4.34
C LYS A 90 -12.14 13.71 3.94
N GLU A 91 -13.08 13.83 3.01
CA GLU A 91 -13.67 15.14 2.66
C GLU A 91 -14.29 15.83 3.88
N LYS A 92 -14.84 15.05 4.82
CA LYS A 92 -15.38 15.55 6.10
C LYS A 92 -14.33 16.21 7.01
N ALA A 93 -13.06 15.88 6.83
CA ALA A 93 -11.95 16.48 7.58
C ALA A 93 -11.43 17.78 6.94
N GLY A 94 -12.04 18.23 5.83
CA GLY A 94 -11.61 19.42 5.09
C GLY A 94 -10.67 19.12 3.92
N ASP A 95 -10.39 17.85 3.64
CA ASP A 95 -9.54 17.42 2.53
C ASP A 95 -10.23 17.68 1.18
N ARG A 96 -9.51 18.28 0.23
CA ARG A 96 -10.03 18.56 -1.12
C ARG A 96 -9.43 17.60 -2.14
N PHE A 97 -10.29 16.97 -2.94
CA PHE A 97 -9.87 16.08 -4.03
C PHE A 97 -10.20 16.75 -5.36
N VAL A 98 -9.17 17.02 -6.17
CA VAL A 98 -9.31 17.65 -7.49
C VAL A 98 -8.68 16.75 -8.53
N ALA A 99 -9.44 16.44 -9.57
CA ALA A 99 -8.91 15.78 -10.76
C ALA A 99 -8.83 16.80 -11.90
N LEU A 100 -7.64 16.95 -12.46
CA LEU A 100 -7.43 17.74 -13.67
C LEU A 100 -7.54 16.82 -14.88
N ASP A 101 -8.25 17.28 -15.90
CA ASP A 101 -8.32 16.57 -17.17
C ASP A 101 -6.99 16.66 -17.90
N SER A 102 -6.68 15.60 -18.65
CA SER A 102 -5.46 15.57 -19.45
C SER A 102 -5.57 16.60 -20.58
N PRO A 103 -4.53 17.42 -20.80
CA PRO A 103 -4.50 18.35 -21.94
C PRO A 103 -4.30 17.64 -23.29
N LEU A 104 -4.08 16.32 -23.29
CA LEU A 104 -3.79 15.55 -24.51
C LEU A 104 -5.05 14.89 -25.08
N ILE A 105 -5.30 15.10 -26.37
CA ILE A 105 -6.36 14.40 -27.10
C ILE A 105 -5.91 12.95 -27.34
N MET A 106 -6.42 12.02 -26.53
CA MET A 106 -5.99 10.61 -26.58
C MET A 106 -6.55 9.84 -27.79
N TRP A 107 -7.75 10.18 -28.27
CA TRP A 107 -8.41 9.46 -29.38
C TRP A 107 -7.56 9.40 -30.66
N SER A 108 -6.87 10.49 -31.00
CA SER A 108 -6.05 10.54 -32.22
C SER A 108 -4.65 9.95 -32.05
N ARG A 109 -4.19 9.76 -30.81
CA ARG A 109 -2.79 9.43 -30.50
C ARG A 109 -2.57 8.01 -29.98
N VAL A 110 -3.61 7.33 -29.51
CA VAL A 110 -3.48 6.04 -28.82
C VAL A 110 -4.37 5.00 -29.49
N LYS A 111 -3.80 3.81 -29.76
CA LYS A 111 -4.55 2.62 -30.18
C LYS A 111 -4.51 1.60 -29.04
N LEU A 112 -5.67 1.09 -28.66
CA LEU A 112 -5.77 0.07 -27.62
C LEU A 112 -5.88 -1.30 -28.29
N LEU A 113 -4.96 -2.21 -27.93
CA LEU A 113 -4.77 -3.47 -28.64
C LEU A 113 -5.14 -4.63 -27.72
N PHE A 114 -6.30 -5.25 -27.96
CA PHE A 114 -6.69 -6.49 -27.30
C PHE A 114 -6.28 -7.68 -28.17
N ARG A 115 -5.30 -8.47 -27.71
CA ARG A 115 -4.98 -9.74 -28.37
C ARG A 115 -5.98 -10.80 -27.96
N ARG A 116 -6.54 -11.52 -28.94
CA ARG A 116 -7.34 -12.71 -28.70
C ARG A 116 -6.39 -13.89 -28.47
N CYS A 117 -6.10 -14.20 -27.21
CA CYS A 117 -5.43 -15.46 -26.86
C CYS A 117 -6.40 -16.61 -27.09
N ALA A 118 -6.10 -17.47 -28.07
CA ALA A 118 -6.78 -18.74 -28.22
C ALA A 118 -6.39 -19.62 -27.02
N MET A 119 -7.36 -19.92 -26.17
CA MET A 119 -7.20 -20.91 -25.10
C MET A 119 -7.21 -22.28 -25.80
N ASN A 120 -6.02 -22.85 -26.07
CA ASN A 120 -5.95 -24.26 -26.47
C ASN A 120 -6.50 -25.10 -25.31
N ARG A 121 -7.62 -25.77 -25.56
CA ARG A 121 -8.15 -26.83 -24.69
C ARG A 121 -7.34 -28.10 -24.89
#